data_AF-A0A665X9C1-F1
#
_entry.id   AF-A0A665X9C1-F1
#
_cell.length_a   1.000
_cell.length_b   1.000
_cell.length_c   1.000
_cell.angle_alpha   90.00
_cell.angle_beta   90.00
_cell.angle_gamma   90.00
#
_symmetry.space_group_name_H-M   'P 1'
#
loop_
_entity.id
_entity.type
_entity.pdbx_description
1 polymer ?
#
loop_
_entity_poly.entity_id
_entity_poly.type
_entity_poly.pdbx_seq_one_letter_code
_entity_poly.pdbx_strand_id
1 'polypeptide(L)'
;MTACVSDTVCNKGLVPVLQACRGSCGHERCQQVTQAFYGSMPRNIADMLVMCDCDASNERCLHMKAALHSASCEDETQICQETVHRCLADSNCRDPLKAFQAKCWRFEDTLCNGSDAQSDECFASMDPALILGADPGCKRAFMATLGTALHRPCSCKGMHNDELKTCSNIHDVIHNRSHFVTSWKSSSGPTKPPEINNSQHNYSWSHDHLLYAFVTLVLIAVVVIMPLAFVSKIWLLRKSAKKALRHPHKSNCVAIL
;
A
#
# COMPACT_ATOMS: atom_id res chain seq x y z
N MET A 1 6.12 -26.14 -3.53
CA MET A 1 5.70 -27.32 -2.73
C MET A 1 6.77 -28.39 -2.58
N THR A 2 7.49 -28.81 -3.64
CA THR A 2 8.52 -29.88 -3.58
C THR A 2 9.53 -29.69 -2.45
N ALA A 3 10.09 -28.48 -2.30
CA ALA A 3 11.04 -28.18 -1.22
C ALA A 3 10.47 -28.44 0.19
N CYS A 4 9.20 -28.12 0.43
CA CYS A 4 8.54 -28.37 1.71
C CYS A 4 8.28 -29.86 1.95
N VAL A 5 7.88 -30.61 0.92
CA VAL A 5 7.62 -32.06 1.03
C VAL A 5 8.91 -32.84 1.29
N SER A 6 10.05 -32.36 0.77
CA SER A 6 11.37 -32.93 1.04
C SER A 6 11.93 -32.57 2.42
N ASP A 7 11.44 -31.50 3.05
CA ASP A 7 11.84 -31.10 4.40
C ASP A 7 10.95 -31.78 5.45
N THR A 8 11.56 -32.42 6.45
CA THR A 8 10.80 -33.20 7.45
C THR A 8 9.87 -32.35 8.31
N VAL A 9 10.25 -31.12 8.65
CA VAL A 9 9.46 -30.25 9.53
C VAL A 9 8.30 -29.65 8.76
N CYS A 10 8.57 -29.11 7.57
CA CYS A 10 7.57 -28.54 6.70
C CYS A 10 6.57 -29.58 6.24
N ASN A 11 7.02 -30.76 5.78
CA ASN A 11 6.13 -31.83 5.37
C ASN A 11 5.22 -32.30 6.52
N LYS A 12 5.78 -32.48 7.72
CA LYS A 12 5.00 -32.86 8.91
C LYS A 12 3.92 -31.82 9.25
N GLY A 13 4.22 -30.53 9.07
CA GLY A 13 3.24 -29.45 9.28
C GLY A 13 2.21 -29.31 8.15
N LEU A 14 2.60 -29.60 6.90
CA LEU A 14 1.75 -29.45 5.72
C LEU A 14 0.71 -30.58 5.61
N VAL A 15 1.06 -31.81 6.00
CA VAL A 15 0.15 -32.96 5.91
C VAL A 15 -1.20 -32.72 6.62
N PRO A 16 -1.25 -32.24 7.88
CA PRO A 16 -2.50 -31.89 8.54
C PRO A 16 -3.35 -30.85 7.79
N VAL A 17 -2.73 -29.86 7.15
CA VAL A 17 -3.43 -28.85 6.34
C VAL A 17 -4.11 -29.52 5.15
N LEU A 18 -3.38 -30.34 4.41
CA LEU A 18 -3.92 -31.05 3.24
C LEU A 18 -5.04 -32.03 3.61
N GLN A 19 -5.00 -32.62 4.80
CA GLN A 19 -6.06 -33.51 5.30
C GLN A 19 -7.29 -32.75 5.78
N ALA A 20 -7.10 -31.65 6.50
CA ALA A 20 -8.19 -30.90 7.11
C ALA A 20 -8.93 -30.00 6.14
N CYS A 21 -8.35 -29.67 4.98
CA CYS A 21 -8.89 -28.67 4.06
C CYS A 21 -9.32 -29.24 2.70
N ARG A 22 -9.53 -30.55 2.58
CA ARG A 22 -9.97 -31.20 1.33
C ARG A 22 -11.37 -31.79 1.45
N GLY A 23 -12.18 -31.59 0.40
CA GLY A 23 -13.52 -32.17 0.28
C GLY A 23 -14.51 -31.56 1.28
N SER A 24 -15.46 -32.37 1.78
CA SER A 24 -16.34 -31.96 2.87
C SER A 24 -15.52 -31.85 4.17
N CYS A 25 -15.00 -30.65 4.44
CA CYS A 25 -14.16 -30.39 5.59
C CYS A 25 -14.77 -29.42 6.61
N GLY A 26 -14.36 -29.56 7.87
CA GLY A 26 -14.73 -28.63 8.93
C GLY A 26 -13.97 -27.32 8.77
N HIS A 27 -14.69 -26.24 8.44
CA HIS A 27 -14.13 -24.90 8.24
C HIS A 27 -13.20 -24.45 9.38
N GLU A 28 -13.65 -24.58 10.62
CA GLU A 28 -12.86 -24.19 11.80
C GLU A 28 -11.57 -25.01 11.91
N ARG A 29 -11.65 -26.32 11.63
CA ARG A 29 -10.48 -27.19 11.70
C ARG A 29 -9.47 -26.84 10.63
N CYS A 30 -9.92 -26.61 9.39
CA CYS A 30 -9.06 -26.18 8.29
C CYS A 30 -8.37 -24.84 8.61
N GLN A 31 -9.13 -23.86 9.12
CA GLN A 31 -8.61 -22.57 9.56
C GLN A 31 -7.52 -22.72 10.63
N GLN A 32 -7.81 -23.45 11.70
CA GLN A 32 -6.88 -23.65 12.81
C GLN A 32 -5.56 -24.29 12.37
N VAL A 33 -5.61 -25.36 11.58
CA VAL A 33 -4.38 -26.03 11.15
C VAL A 33 -3.59 -25.18 10.15
N THR A 34 -4.27 -24.39 9.31
CA THR A 34 -3.62 -23.47 8.37
C THR A 34 -2.90 -22.36 9.10
N GLN A 35 -3.55 -21.73 10.08
CA GLN A 35 -2.95 -20.71 10.94
C GLN A 35 -1.77 -21.28 11.73
N ALA A 36 -1.91 -22.47 12.33
CA ALA A 36 -0.84 -23.12 13.07
C ALA A 36 0.36 -23.48 12.17
N PHE A 37 0.10 -23.95 10.94
CA PHE A 37 1.15 -24.25 9.97
C PHE A 37 1.95 -22.99 9.62
N TYR A 38 1.31 -21.96 9.07
CA TYR A 38 2.03 -20.76 8.65
C TYR A 38 2.61 -19.96 9.84
N GLY A 39 2.00 -20.02 11.02
CA GLY A 39 2.51 -19.39 12.24
C GLY A 39 3.74 -20.08 12.84
N SER A 40 3.97 -21.36 12.52
CA SER A 40 5.13 -22.13 13.01
C SER A 40 6.25 -22.28 11.99
N MET A 41 5.98 -22.03 10.70
CA MET A 41 6.99 -22.15 9.65
C MET A 41 8.01 -21.00 9.68
N PRO A 42 9.29 -21.27 9.37
CA PRO A 42 10.25 -20.21 9.09
C PRO A 42 9.76 -19.29 7.97
N ARG A 43 9.95 -17.97 8.13
CA ARG A 43 9.44 -16.96 7.19
C ARG A 43 9.78 -17.24 5.74
N ASN A 44 11.03 -17.58 5.43
CA ASN A 44 11.46 -17.88 4.06
C ASN A 44 10.70 -19.06 3.42
N ILE A 45 10.29 -20.04 4.24
CA ILE A 45 9.50 -21.19 3.77
C ILE A 45 8.03 -20.79 3.58
N ALA A 46 7.46 -20.06 4.55
CA ALA A 46 6.11 -19.52 4.44
C ALA A 46 5.97 -18.60 3.21
N ASP A 47 6.91 -17.67 3.01
CA ASP A 47 6.97 -16.76 1.86
C ASP A 47 6.99 -17.56 0.55
N MET A 48 7.89 -18.54 0.45
CA MET A 48 8.01 -19.39 -0.74
C MET A 48 6.71 -20.14 -1.03
N LEU A 49 6.03 -20.67 -0.02
CA LEU A 49 4.81 -21.44 -0.17
C LEU A 49 3.61 -20.57 -0.51
N VAL A 50 3.44 -19.45 0.19
CA VAL A 50 2.27 -18.57 0.03
C VAL A 50 2.37 -17.76 -1.26
N MET A 51 3.57 -17.27 -1.59
CA MET A 51 3.79 -16.38 -2.73
C MET A 51 4.19 -17.11 -4.01
N CYS A 52 4.10 -18.44 -4.05
CA CYS A 52 4.43 -19.18 -5.26
C CYS A 52 3.47 -18.84 -6.40
N ASP A 53 4.02 -18.82 -7.61
CA ASP A 53 3.24 -18.67 -8.82
C ASP A 53 3.60 -19.73 -9.86
N CYS A 54 2.71 -19.93 -10.82
CA CYS A 54 2.82 -20.96 -11.84
C CYS A 54 2.60 -20.36 -13.22
N ASP A 55 3.38 -20.81 -14.20
CA ASP A 55 3.08 -20.55 -15.61
C ASP A 55 1.72 -21.16 -15.96
N ALA A 56 0.91 -20.43 -16.73
CA ALA A 56 -0.43 -20.87 -17.13
C ALA A 56 -0.45 -22.18 -17.93
N SER A 57 0.65 -22.54 -18.59
CA SER A 57 0.81 -23.80 -19.31
C SER A 57 1.18 -24.99 -18.42
N ASN A 58 1.56 -24.75 -17.16
CA ASN A 58 2.04 -25.79 -16.24
C ASN A 58 0.90 -26.29 -15.33
N GLU A 59 0.06 -27.16 -15.87
CA GLU A 59 -1.09 -27.78 -15.18
C GLU A 59 -0.72 -28.43 -13.84
N ARG A 60 0.44 -29.10 -13.78
CA ARG A 60 0.90 -29.74 -12.54
C ARG A 60 1.19 -28.72 -11.44
N CYS A 61 1.82 -27.60 -11.80
CA CYS A 61 2.06 -26.52 -10.86
C CYS A 61 0.73 -25.90 -10.40
N LEU A 62 -0.18 -25.62 -11.34
CA LEU A 62 -1.50 -25.05 -11.04
C LEU A 62 -2.30 -25.93 -10.07
N HIS A 63 -2.33 -27.24 -10.29
CA HIS A 63 -2.99 -28.18 -9.38
C HIS A 63 -2.34 -28.20 -7.98
N MET A 64 -1.01 -28.12 -7.90
CA MET A 64 -0.30 -28.03 -6.60
C MET A 64 -0.53 -26.70 -5.90
N LYS A 65 -0.62 -25.59 -6.64
CA LYS A 65 -0.97 -24.26 -6.12
C LYS A 65 -2.40 -24.26 -5.57
N ALA A 66 -3.35 -24.81 -6.31
CA ALA A 66 -4.74 -24.95 -5.86
C ALA A 66 -4.85 -25.79 -4.59
N ALA A 67 -4.11 -26.91 -4.50
CA ALA A 67 -4.10 -27.73 -3.27
C ALA A 67 -3.50 -27.01 -2.05
N LEU A 68 -2.63 -26.01 -2.26
CA LEU A 68 -1.97 -25.26 -1.20
C LEU A 68 -2.74 -23.99 -0.79
N HIS A 69 -3.39 -23.32 -1.75
CA HIS A 69 -4.00 -22.00 -1.58
C HIS A 69 -5.52 -21.98 -1.70
N SER A 70 -6.12 -23.01 -2.29
CA SER A 70 -7.54 -23.04 -2.67
C SER A 70 -8.27 -24.23 -2.03
N ALA A 71 -7.85 -24.59 -0.83
CA ALA A 71 -8.43 -25.68 -0.09
C ALA A 71 -9.85 -25.27 0.37
N SER A 72 -10.85 -25.57 -0.47
CA SER A 72 -12.26 -25.25 -0.23
C SER A 72 -12.92 -26.34 0.59
N CYS A 73 -13.57 -25.95 1.68
CA CYS A 73 -14.52 -26.80 2.39
C CYS A 73 -15.96 -26.64 1.88
N GLU A 74 -16.18 -25.76 0.90
CA GLU A 74 -17.47 -25.46 0.29
C GLU A 74 -17.46 -25.90 -1.18
N ASP A 75 -18.58 -26.47 -1.64
CA ASP A 75 -18.81 -26.85 -3.03
C ASP A 75 -19.16 -25.65 -3.92
N GLU A 76 -19.64 -24.55 -3.33
CA GLU A 76 -20.06 -23.36 -4.06
C GLU A 76 -19.06 -22.21 -3.90
N THR A 77 -18.64 -21.66 -5.04
CA THR A 77 -17.78 -20.49 -5.09
C THR A 77 -18.62 -19.23 -4.86
N GLN A 78 -18.30 -18.49 -3.82
CA GLN A 78 -18.98 -17.24 -3.45
C GLN A 78 -18.45 -16.03 -4.22
N ILE A 79 -19.18 -14.91 -4.14
CA ILE A 79 -18.69 -13.63 -4.66
C ILE A 79 -17.59 -13.10 -3.73
N CYS A 80 -16.52 -12.51 -4.29
CA CYS A 80 -15.35 -12.11 -3.49
C CYS A 80 -15.68 -11.09 -2.38
N GLN A 81 -16.64 -10.18 -2.58
CA GLN A 81 -17.14 -9.30 -1.53
C GLN A 81 -17.67 -10.08 -0.31
N GLU A 82 -18.36 -11.20 -0.49
CA GLU A 82 -18.93 -12.00 0.61
C GLU A 82 -17.85 -12.59 1.51
N THR A 83 -16.70 -12.97 0.94
CA THR A 83 -15.57 -13.49 1.72
C THR A 83 -15.01 -12.45 2.70
N VAL A 84 -14.96 -11.20 2.27
CA VAL A 84 -14.53 -10.06 3.09
C VAL A 84 -15.62 -9.67 4.09
N HIS A 85 -16.90 -9.66 3.72
CA HIS A 85 -17.98 -9.42 4.68
C HIS A 85 -17.96 -10.44 5.81
N ARG A 86 -17.77 -11.73 5.48
CA ARG A 86 -17.59 -12.78 6.48
C ARG A 86 -16.35 -12.56 7.34
N CYS A 87 -15.25 -12.10 6.73
CA CYS A 87 -14.04 -11.72 7.45
C CYS A 87 -14.29 -10.57 8.46
N LEU A 88 -15.04 -9.55 8.07
CA LEU A 88 -15.35 -8.41 8.95
C LEU A 88 -16.25 -8.80 10.13
N ALA A 89 -17.11 -9.80 9.93
CA ALA A 89 -17.95 -10.38 10.99
C ALA A 89 -17.16 -11.25 11.99
N ASP A 90 -16.03 -11.84 11.58
CA ASP A 90 -15.16 -12.66 12.44
C ASP A 90 -14.02 -11.82 13.03
N SER A 91 -13.94 -11.68 14.36
CA SER A 91 -12.86 -10.94 15.01
C SER A 91 -11.46 -11.49 14.68
N ASN A 92 -11.34 -12.80 14.47
CA ASN A 92 -10.07 -13.44 14.13
C ASN A 92 -9.60 -13.12 12.70
N CYS A 93 -10.49 -12.57 11.86
CA CYS A 93 -10.16 -12.14 10.51
C CYS A 93 -10.14 -10.62 10.37
N ARG A 94 -11.09 -9.92 11.00
CA ARG A 94 -11.23 -8.47 10.96
C ARG A 94 -9.94 -7.75 11.38
N ASP A 95 -9.32 -8.13 12.49
CA ASP A 95 -8.15 -7.42 13.00
C ASP A 95 -6.91 -7.65 12.10
N PRO A 96 -6.61 -8.89 11.63
CA PRO A 96 -5.62 -9.11 10.59
C PRO A 96 -5.89 -8.38 9.27
N LEU A 97 -7.16 -8.29 8.83
CA LEU A 97 -7.53 -7.56 7.61
C LEU A 97 -7.25 -6.06 7.74
N LYS A 98 -7.60 -5.45 8.88
CA LYS A 98 -7.27 -4.04 9.15
C LYS A 98 -5.77 -3.81 9.16
N ALA A 99 -5.02 -4.71 9.80
CA ALA A 99 -3.55 -4.64 9.80
C ALA A 99 -2.96 -4.79 8.39
N PHE A 100 -3.53 -5.69 7.57
CA PHE A 100 -3.15 -5.86 6.17
C PHE A 100 -3.38 -4.57 5.38
N GLN A 101 -4.57 -3.98 5.47
CA GLN A 101 -4.89 -2.69 4.83
C GLN A 101 -3.93 -1.58 5.27
N ALA A 102 -3.70 -1.42 6.57
CA ALA A 102 -2.82 -0.38 7.11
C ALA A 102 -1.34 -0.54 6.75
N LYS A 103 -0.87 -1.78 6.50
CA LYS A 103 0.54 -2.05 6.16
C LYS A 103 0.80 -2.07 4.66
N CYS A 104 -0.20 -2.39 3.86
CA CYS A 104 -0.03 -2.57 2.43
C CYS A 104 -0.43 -1.36 1.60
N TRP A 105 -1.16 -0.40 2.16
CA TRP A 105 -1.47 0.86 1.48
C TRP A 105 -1.08 2.05 2.36
N ARG A 106 -0.65 3.14 1.73
CA ARG A 106 -0.36 4.41 2.42
C ARG A 106 -1.64 5.23 2.53
N PHE A 107 -2.50 4.88 3.47
CA PHE A 107 -3.65 5.72 3.82
C PHE A 107 -3.35 6.46 5.12
N GLU A 108 -3.61 7.77 5.10
CA GLU A 108 -3.37 8.66 6.25
C GLU A 108 -4.43 8.47 7.35
N ASP A 109 -5.59 7.88 7.02
CA ASP A 109 -6.60 7.42 7.97
C ASP A 109 -7.27 6.13 7.45
N THR A 110 -7.23 5.05 8.23
CA THR A 110 -7.87 3.77 7.88
C THR A 110 -9.39 3.88 8.01
N LEU A 111 -10.11 3.91 6.88
CA LEU A 111 -11.58 4.08 6.85
C LEU A 111 -12.38 2.92 7.48
N CYS A 112 -11.78 1.77 7.77
CA CYS A 112 -12.48 0.62 8.34
C CYS A 112 -12.60 0.64 9.89
N ASN A 113 -12.80 1.81 10.50
CA ASN A 113 -12.81 1.96 11.96
C ASN A 113 -14.21 2.09 12.61
N GLY A 114 -15.28 2.11 11.82
CA GLY A 114 -16.66 2.29 12.31
C GLY A 114 -17.48 1.01 12.47
N SER A 115 -18.56 1.10 13.27
CA SER A 115 -19.60 0.07 13.46
C SER A 115 -20.43 -0.23 12.21
N ASP A 116 -20.27 0.56 11.15
CA ASP A 116 -20.90 0.36 9.84
C ASP A 116 -19.96 -0.41 8.89
N ALA A 117 -19.33 -1.47 9.42
CA ALA A 117 -18.38 -2.35 8.73
C ALA A 117 -19.01 -3.24 7.63
N GLN A 118 -20.09 -2.75 7.01
CA GLN A 118 -20.72 -3.26 5.79
C GLN A 118 -20.55 -2.30 4.61
N SER A 119 -19.77 -1.22 4.73
CA SER A 119 -19.67 -0.22 3.67
C SER A 119 -18.74 -0.63 2.52
N ASP A 120 -19.14 -0.25 1.30
CA ASP A 120 -18.34 -0.40 0.08
C ASP A 120 -16.97 0.32 0.16
N GLU A 121 -16.84 1.25 1.12
CA GLU A 121 -15.64 2.05 1.35
C GLU A 121 -14.46 1.20 1.86
N CYS A 122 -14.71 0.10 2.58
CA CYS A 122 -13.65 -0.84 2.95
C CYS A 122 -13.09 -1.57 1.72
N PHE A 123 -13.92 -1.87 0.72
CA PHE A 123 -13.48 -2.50 -0.53
C PHE A 123 -12.74 -1.54 -1.46
N ALA A 124 -13.18 -0.28 -1.50
CA ALA A 124 -12.57 0.76 -2.31
C ALA A 124 -11.10 1.01 -1.95
N SER A 125 -10.69 0.69 -0.72
CA SER A 125 -9.30 0.83 -0.24
C SER A 125 -8.31 -0.21 -0.79
N MET A 126 -8.80 -1.30 -1.40
CA MET A 126 -7.97 -2.40 -1.90
C MET A 126 -7.63 -2.24 -3.38
N ASP A 127 -7.20 -1.05 -3.79
CA ASP A 127 -6.72 -0.83 -5.17
C ASP A 127 -5.42 -1.63 -5.38
N PRO A 128 -5.42 -2.64 -6.28
CA PRO A 128 -4.23 -3.44 -6.54
C PRO A 128 -3.08 -2.62 -7.12
N ALA A 129 -3.34 -1.49 -7.78
CA ALA A 129 -2.30 -0.64 -8.37
C ALA A 129 -1.47 0.11 -7.30
N LEU A 130 -2.01 0.28 -6.10
CA LEU A 130 -1.40 1.04 -5.01
C LEU A 130 -0.78 0.16 -3.92
N ILE A 131 -0.90 -1.17 -4.05
CA ILE A 131 -0.42 -2.09 -3.03
C ILE A 131 1.10 -2.08 -2.93
N LEU A 132 1.61 -1.96 -1.69
CA LEU A 132 3.01 -2.08 -1.36
C LEU A 132 3.38 -3.53 -1.06
N GLY A 133 2.99 -4.47 -1.92
CA GLY A 133 3.14 -5.91 -1.65
C GLY A 133 4.59 -6.40 -1.48
N ALA A 134 5.56 -5.68 -2.05
CA ALA A 134 6.98 -5.95 -1.83
C ALA A 134 7.47 -5.58 -0.41
N ASP A 135 6.76 -4.72 0.32
CA ASP A 135 7.14 -4.29 1.67
C ASP A 135 7.09 -5.49 2.65
N PRO A 136 8.14 -5.71 3.47
CA PRO A 136 8.17 -6.82 4.42
C PRO A 136 7.06 -6.75 5.48
N GLY A 137 6.62 -5.55 5.85
CA GLY A 137 5.49 -5.33 6.76
C GLY A 137 4.17 -5.74 6.09
N CYS A 138 3.98 -5.36 4.83
CA CYS A 138 2.83 -5.78 4.03
C CYS A 138 2.75 -7.31 3.88
N LYS A 139 3.84 -7.97 3.48
CA LYS A 139 3.89 -9.44 3.36
C LYS A 139 3.51 -10.14 4.66
N ARG A 140 4.06 -9.66 5.78
CA ARG A 140 3.76 -10.21 7.11
C ARG A 140 2.29 -10.03 7.47
N ALA A 141 1.71 -8.88 7.16
CA ALA A 141 0.31 -8.61 7.41
C ALA A 141 -0.60 -9.48 6.53
N PHE A 142 -0.25 -9.68 5.25
CA PHE A 142 -0.95 -10.62 4.37
C PHE A 142 -0.91 -12.05 4.94
N MET A 143 0.25 -12.51 5.39
CA MET A 143 0.38 -13.86 5.98
C MET A 143 -0.47 -14.04 7.24
N ALA A 144 -0.62 -13.00 8.05
CA ALA A 144 -1.47 -13.05 9.24
C ALA A 144 -2.96 -13.27 8.91
N THR A 145 -3.38 -13.02 7.67
CA THR A 145 -4.76 -13.29 7.22
C THR A 145 -4.97 -14.73 6.75
N LEU A 146 -3.91 -15.55 6.62
CA LEU A 146 -4.03 -16.93 6.15
C LEU A 146 -4.87 -17.80 7.08
N GLY A 147 -5.63 -18.72 6.49
CA GLY A 147 -6.56 -19.58 7.20
C GLY A 147 -7.88 -18.90 7.59
N THR A 148 -8.06 -17.61 7.32
CA THR A 148 -9.33 -16.92 7.57
C THR A 148 -10.30 -17.03 6.38
N ALA A 149 -11.53 -16.52 6.55
CA ALA A 149 -12.52 -16.45 5.48
C ALA A 149 -12.04 -15.69 4.23
N LEU A 150 -11.06 -14.79 4.37
CA LEU A 150 -10.52 -13.99 3.29
C LEU A 150 -9.91 -14.83 2.17
N HIS A 151 -9.28 -15.97 2.49
CA HIS A 151 -8.58 -16.80 1.48
C HIS A 151 -9.45 -17.91 0.89
N ARG A 152 -10.74 -17.95 1.22
CA ARG A 152 -11.66 -18.93 0.60
C ARG A 152 -11.79 -18.63 -0.89
N PRO A 153 -11.89 -19.65 -1.76
CA PRO A 153 -12.09 -19.43 -3.18
C PRO A 153 -13.34 -18.58 -3.45
N CYS A 154 -13.19 -17.58 -4.32
CA CYS A 154 -14.27 -16.71 -4.74
C CYS A 154 -14.19 -16.40 -6.24
N SER A 155 -15.29 -15.90 -6.80
CA SER A 155 -15.41 -15.55 -8.22
C SER A 155 -16.17 -14.23 -8.37
N CYS A 156 -15.93 -13.54 -9.49
CA CYS A 156 -16.68 -12.34 -9.87
C CYS A 156 -17.69 -12.59 -10.99
N LYS A 157 -17.98 -13.86 -11.28
CA LYS A 157 -18.95 -14.24 -12.31
C LYS A 157 -20.35 -13.74 -11.94
N GLY A 158 -20.99 -13.03 -12.87
CA GLY A 158 -22.34 -12.47 -12.67
C GLY A 158 -22.37 -11.08 -12.03
N MET A 159 -21.21 -10.49 -11.70
CA MET A 159 -21.10 -9.08 -11.28
C MET A 159 -21.02 -8.16 -12.49
N HIS A 160 -21.51 -6.92 -12.35
CA HIS A 160 -21.56 -5.93 -13.42
C HIS A 160 -21.08 -4.56 -12.92
N ASN A 161 -20.65 -3.69 -13.85
CA ASN A 161 -20.28 -2.29 -13.57
C ASN A 161 -19.31 -2.13 -12.37
N ASP A 162 -19.64 -1.25 -11.43
CA ASP A 162 -18.80 -0.93 -10.27
C ASP A 162 -18.64 -2.14 -9.32
N GLU A 163 -19.65 -2.98 -9.18
CA GLU A 163 -19.57 -4.21 -8.38
C GLU A 163 -18.55 -5.20 -8.95
N LEU A 164 -18.46 -5.28 -10.29
CA LEU A 164 -17.45 -6.10 -10.96
C LEU A 164 -16.04 -5.55 -10.71
N LYS A 165 -15.86 -4.22 -10.77
CA LYS A 165 -14.57 -3.59 -10.49
C LYS A 165 -14.14 -3.86 -9.05
N THR A 166 -15.04 -3.66 -8.10
CA THR A 166 -14.79 -3.92 -6.68
C THR A 166 -14.46 -5.41 -6.44
N CYS A 167 -15.25 -6.32 -6.99
CA CYS A 167 -14.98 -7.76 -6.90
C CYS A 167 -13.61 -8.11 -7.48
N SER A 168 -13.28 -7.57 -8.66
CA SER A 168 -12.03 -7.85 -9.35
C SER A 168 -10.83 -7.37 -8.56
N ASN A 169 -10.91 -6.19 -7.93
CA ASN A 169 -9.87 -5.67 -7.06
C ASN A 169 -9.62 -6.58 -5.85
N ILE A 170 -10.70 -7.02 -5.17
CA ILE A 170 -10.60 -7.96 -4.05
C ILE A 170 -9.95 -9.25 -4.51
N HIS A 171 -10.46 -9.84 -5.60
CA HIS A 171 -9.94 -11.08 -6.14
C HIS A 171 -8.44 -10.96 -6.49
N ASP A 172 -8.05 -9.87 -7.15
CA ASP A 172 -6.68 -9.64 -7.55
C ASP A 172 -5.76 -9.51 -6.32
N VAL A 173 -6.08 -8.65 -5.36
CA VAL A 173 -5.26 -8.49 -4.14
C VAL A 173 -5.17 -9.79 -3.33
N ILE A 174 -6.26 -10.55 -3.21
CA ILE A 174 -6.37 -11.70 -2.31
C ILE A 174 -5.96 -13.01 -2.96
N HIS A 175 -6.01 -13.15 -4.28
CA HIS A 175 -5.67 -14.40 -4.99
C HIS A 175 -4.52 -14.27 -6.00
N ASN A 176 -4.17 -13.05 -6.44
CA ASN A 176 -2.98 -12.82 -7.28
C ASN A 176 -1.74 -12.56 -6.41
N ARG A 177 -0.84 -13.55 -6.34
CA ARG A 177 0.38 -13.46 -5.51
C ARG A 177 1.47 -12.59 -6.13
N SER A 178 1.34 -12.20 -7.40
CA SER A 178 2.37 -11.40 -8.10
C SER A 178 2.61 -10.03 -7.44
N HIS A 179 1.60 -9.46 -6.78
CA HIS A 179 1.71 -8.24 -5.97
C HIS A 179 2.79 -8.28 -4.90
N PHE A 180 3.13 -9.48 -4.41
CA PHE A 180 4.05 -9.69 -3.29
C PHE A 180 5.44 -10.15 -3.74
N VAL A 181 5.68 -10.29 -5.03
CA VAL A 181 6.98 -10.71 -5.57
C VAL A 181 7.72 -9.45 -6.03
N THR A 182 8.87 -9.14 -5.42
CA THR A 182 9.78 -8.17 -6.03
C THR A 182 10.23 -8.77 -7.35
N SER A 183 10.06 -8.08 -8.48
CA SER A 183 10.49 -8.56 -9.79
C SER A 183 11.91 -9.13 -9.67
N TRP A 184 12.03 -10.45 -9.70
CA TRP A 184 13.31 -11.14 -9.56
C TRP A 184 14.01 -10.99 -10.90
N LYS A 185 14.58 -9.81 -11.15
CA LYS A 185 15.43 -9.58 -12.31
C LYS A 185 16.78 -10.23 -12.02
N SER A 186 16.85 -11.53 -12.34
CA SER A 186 18.05 -12.26 -12.78
C SER A 186 19.40 -11.75 -12.23
N SER A 187 19.67 -11.97 -10.95
CA SER A 187 21.03 -11.92 -10.39
C SER A 187 21.59 -13.33 -10.23
N SER A 188 21.82 -14.00 -11.35
CA SER A 188 22.65 -15.21 -11.38
C SER A 188 23.34 -15.31 -12.75
N GLY A 189 24.40 -14.51 -12.89
CA GLY A 189 25.37 -14.54 -13.98
C GLY A 189 26.67 -13.89 -13.49
N PRO A 190 27.85 -14.40 -13.87
CA PRO A 190 29.11 -14.05 -13.22
C PRO A 190 29.49 -12.59 -13.48
N THR A 191 29.93 -11.94 -12.42
CA THR A 191 30.30 -10.53 -12.32
C THR A 191 31.36 -10.14 -13.34
N LYS A 192 31.06 -9.15 -14.19
CA LYS A 192 32.05 -8.27 -14.82
C LYS A 192 31.73 -6.84 -14.37
N PRO A 193 32.73 -5.99 -14.03
CA PRO A 193 32.44 -4.67 -13.48
C PRO A 193 31.81 -3.77 -14.56
N PRO A 194 30.88 -2.88 -14.18
CA PRO A 194 30.10 -2.13 -15.15
C PRO A 194 30.93 -1.01 -15.79
N GLU A 195 30.90 -0.95 -17.12
CA GLU A 195 31.09 0.31 -17.82
C GLU A 195 29.87 1.19 -17.56
N ILE A 196 30.15 2.40 -17.09
CA ILE A 196 29.17 3.45 -16.82
C ILE A 196 28.61 3.91 -18.16
N ASN A 197 27.32 3.69 -18.40
CA ASN A 197 26.59 4.48 -19.37
C ASN A 197 25.25 4.92 -18.77
N ASN A 198 25.21 6.18 -18.37
CA ASN A 198 24.05 6.88 -17.85
C ASN A 198 23.12 7.25 -19.01
N SER A 199 21.98 6.58 -19.15
CA SER A 199 20.82 7.17 -19.84
C SER A 199 19.55 6.34 -19.71
N GLN A 200 18.89 6.35 -18.53
CA GLN A 200 17.42 6.33 -18.45
C GLN A 200 16.91 6.56 -17.01
N HIS A 201 17.13 7.77 -16.49
CA HIS A 201 16.36 8.31 -15.36
C HIS A 201 15.93 9.73 -15.70
N ASN A 202 14.97 9.84 -16.63
CA ASN A 202 14.25 11.06 -16.88
C ASN A 202 12.79 10.65 -17.02
N TYR A 203 11.96 10.90 -16.01
CA TYR A 203 10.57 11.37 -16.17
C TYR A 203 9.74 11.46 -14.87
N SER A 204 10.31 11.28 -13.66
CA SER A 204 9.57 11.54 -12.40
C SER A 204 10.20 12.57 -11.45
N TRP A 205 11.38 13.12 -11.76
CA TRP A 205 12.14 13.96 -10.82
C TRP A 205 11.89 15.47 -10.96
N SER A 206 11.24 15.93 -12.05
CA SER A 206 11.11 17.36 -12.35
C SER A 206 9.99 18.09 -11.58
N HIS A 207 8.90 17.40 -11.23
CA HIS A 207 7.75 18.04 -10.59
C HIS A 207 7.98 18.36 -9.11
N ASP A 208 8.65 17.48 -8.37
CA ASP A 208 8.94 17.69 -6.94
C ASP A 208 9.91 18.86 -6.71
N HIS A 209 10.91 19.03 -7.59
CA HIS A 209 11.84 20.16 -7.50
C HIS A 209 11.20 21.50 -7.84
N LEU A 210 10.27 21.52 -8.81
CA LEU A 210 9.52 22.73 -9.15
C LEU A 210 8.58 23.16 -8.02
N LEU A 211 7.89 22.21 -7.40
CA LEU A 211 7.04 22.48 -6.24
C LEU A 211 7.86 22.97 -5.04
N TYR A 212 9.00 22.35 -4.77
CA TYR A 212 9.89 22.76 -3.68
C TYR A 212 10.49 24.14 -3.91
N ALA A 213 10.92 24.45 -5.14
CA ALA A 213 11.40 25.78 -5.51
C ALA A 213 10.29 26.83 -5.36
N PHE A 214 9.07 26.52 -5.79
CA PHE A 214 7.93 27.43 -5.67
C PHE A 214 7.58 27.73 -4.20
N VAL A 215 7.49 26.69 -3.36
CA VAL A 215 7.25 26.85 -1.92
C VAL A 215 8.35 27.69 -1.26
N THR A 216 9.61 27.45 -1.62
CA THR A 216 10.75 28.20 -1.08
C THR A 216 10.71 29.68 -1.49
N LEU A 217 10.37 29.98 -2.76
CA LEU A 217 10.21 31.36 -3.24
C LEU A 217 9.06 32.09 -2.53
N VAL A 218 7.93 31.42 -2.30
CA VAL A 218 6.80 32.00 -1.56
C VAL A 218 7.19 32.30 -0.12
N LEU A 219 7.91 31.40 0.55
CA LEU A 219 8.39 31.62 1.92
C LEU A 219 9.37 32.80 2.00
N ILE A 220 10.30 32.92 1.05
CA ILE A 220 11.23 34.06 1.01
C ILE A 220 10.47 35.38 0.79
N ALA A 221 9.47 35.39 -0.09
CA ALA A 221 8.67 36.59 -0.34
C ALA A 221 7.90 37.05 0.91
N VAL A 222 7.31 36.11 1.66
CA VAL A 222 6.52 36.42 2.86
C VAL A 222 7.40 36.78 4.05
N VAL A 223 8.52 36.07 4.27
CA VAL A 223 9.34 36.24 5.47
C VAL A 223 10.39 37.34 5.32
N VAL A 224 10.89 37.58 4.10
CA VAL A 224 12.00 38.53 3.88
C VAL A 224 11.51 39.79 3.18
N ILE A 225 10.80 39.65 2.06
CA ILE A 225 10.47 40.80 1.21
C ILE A 225 9.37 41.65 1.85
N MET A 226 8.30 41.05 2.38
CA MET A 226 7.20 41.78 3.03
C MET A 226 7.68 42.63 4.24
N PRO A 227 8.49 42.10 5.18
CA PRO A 227 9.01 42.92 6.28
C PRO A 227 9.97 44.01 5.82
N LEU A 228 10.84 43.75 4.83
CA LEU A 228 11.73 44.77 4.27
C LEU A 228 10.94 45.89 3.57
N ALA A 229 9.89 45.56 2.83
CA ALA A 229 8.99 46.52 2.22
C ALA A 229 8.26 47.37 3.27
N PHE A 230 7.81 46.74 4.37
CA PHE A 230 7.17 47.44 5.48
C PHE A 230 8.13 48.39 6.20
N VAL A 231 9.35 47.94 6.52
CA VAL A 231 10.38 48.75 7.19
C VAL A 231 10.87 49.90 6.28
N SER A 232 11.07 49.64 4.99
CA SER A 232 11.46 50.68 4.02
C SER A 232 10.37 51.74 3.84
N LYS A 233 9.09 51.35 3.81
CA LYS A 233 7.97 52.28 3.78
C LYS A 233 7.92 53.14 5.05
N ILE A 234 8.11 52.54 6.23
CA ILE A 234 8.23 53.28 7.50
C ILE A 234 9.41 54.25 7.48
N TRP A 235 10.57 53.82 6.96
CA TRP A 235 11.77 54.65 6.86
C TRP A 235 11.58 55.84 5.91
N LEU A 236 10.94 55.62 4.76
CA LEU A 236 10.60 56.69 3.80
C LEU A 236 9.61 57.70 4.38
N LEU A 237 8.58 57.24 5.12
CA LEU A 237 7.66 58.13 5.83
C LEU A 237 8.40 58.96 6.89
N ARG A 238 9.31 58.34 7.65
CA ARG A 238 10.15 59.05 8.65
C ARG A 238 11.12 60.05 8.00
N LYS A 239 11.65 59.75 6.81
CA LYS A 239 12.52 60.65 6.05
C LYS A 239 11.77 61.84 5.46
N SER A 240 10.54 61.64 4.99
CA SER A 240 9.66 62.71 4.51
C SER A 240 9.31 63.69 5.64
N ALA A 241 8.97 63.17 6.83
CA ALA A 241 8.72 63.99 8.02
C ALA A 241 9.93 64.83 8.45
N LYS A 242 11.17 64.29 8.30
CA LYS A 242 12.41 65.04 8.58
C LYS A 242 12.73 66.13 7.55
N LYS A 243 12.31 65.99 6.29
CA LYS A 243 12.51 67.01 5.25
C LYS A 243 11.54 68.19 5.38
N ALA A 244 10.32 67.96 5.87
CA ALA A 244 9.34 69.02 6.14
C ALA A 244 9.79 70.01 7.24
N LEU A 245 10.76 69.64 8.10
CA LEU A 245 11.28 70.49 9.18
C LEU A 245 12.50 71.36 8.80
N ARG A 246 13.03 71.28 7.58
CA ARG A 246 14.23 72.02 7.15
C ARG A 246 13.98 72.95 5.95
N HIS A 247 13.03 73.88 6.08
CA HIS A 247 13.03 75.09 5.26
C HIS A 247 12.74 76.33 6.13
N PRO A 248 13.75 77.18 6.39
CA PRO A 248 13.54 78.60 6.63
C PRO A 248 14.13 79.38 5.45
N HIS A 249 13.28 79.95 4.60
CA HIS A 249 13.72 80.98 3.65
C HIS A 249 13.23 82.34 4.15
N LYS A 250 14.19 83.21 4.48
CA LYS A 250 14.01 84.63 4.81
C LYS A 250 13.22 85.33 3.70
N SER A 251 12.27 86.19 4.07
CA SER A 251 11.82 87.29 3.22
C SER A 251 11.87 88.57 4.05
N ASN A 252 12.63 89.55 3.54
CA ASN A 252 12.76 90.88 4.11
C ASN A 252 11.46 91.68 3.89
N CYS A 253 10.99 92.39 4.92
CA CYS A 253 10.05 93.51 4.75
C CYS A 253 10.86 94.80 4.59
N VAL A 254 10.62 95.51 3.48
CA VAL A 254 10.97 96.94 3.34
C VAL A 254 9.67 97.71 3.53
N ALA A 255 9.69 98.66 4.48
CA ALA A 255 8.61 99.61 4.71
C ALA A 255 8.61 100.67 3.60
N ILE A 256 7.43 100.98 3.06
CA ILE A 256 7.20 102.16 2.24
C ILE A 256 6.37 103.13 3.09
N LEU A 257 6.93 104.34 3.26
CA LEU A 257 6.28 105.54 3.79
C LEU A 257 5.26 106.08 2.79
#